data_AF-H1LSZ7-F1
#
_entry.id   AF-H1LSZ7-F1
#
_cell.length_a   1.000
_cell.length_b   1.000
_cell.length_c   1.000
_cell.angle_alpha   90.00
_cell.angle_beta   90.00
_cell.angle_gamma   90.00
#
_symmetry.space_group_name_H-M   'P 1'
#
loop_
_entity.id
_entity.type
_entity.pdbx_description
1 polymer ?
#
loop_
_entity_poly.entity_id
_entity_poly.type
_entity_poly.pdbx_seq_one_letter_code
_entity_poly.pdbx_strand_id
1 'polypeptide(L)'
;MIKNYPNIKLQKYDTYANAKNALLNGSGKAWVNDNTEVLAFAKSNPGYVVGIDDLGVKDTIAPAVTKGNTTLLDWVNTEIENLGKENFFHEDYEATLTDTYGAQYADTLVIEGGKTN
;
A
#
# COMPACT_ATOMS: atom_id res chain seq x y z
N MET A 1 -10.50 0.41 -10.47
CA MET A 1 -10.80 1.72 -11.10
C MET A 1 -11.00 1.63 -12.63
N ILE A 2 -9.99 1.26 -13.43
CA ILE A 2 -10.06 1.29 -14.92
C ILE A 2 -11.26 0.51 -15.50
N LYS A 3 -11.51 -0.70 -15.00
CA LYS A 3 -12.65 -1.53 -15.43
C LYS A 3 -14.01 -0.86 -15.16
N ASN A 4 -14.12 -0.10 -14.07
CA ASN A 4 -15.39 0.45 -13.59
C ASN A 4 -15.63 1.89 -14.09
N TYR A 5 -14.57 2.61 -14.47
CA TYR A 5 -14.64 4.01 -14.90
C TYR A 5 -13.87 4.25 -16.20
N PRO A 6 -14.27 3.61 -17.32
CA PRO A 6 -13.51 3.62 -18.58
C PRO A 6 -13.43 5.01 -19.24
N ASN A 7 -14.32 5.92 -18.88
CA ASN A 7 -14.42 7.26 -19.48
C ASN A 7 -13.57 8.32 -18.75
N ILE A 8 -12.96 7.99 -17.61
CA ILE A 8 -12.04 8.91 -16.93
C ILE A 8 -10.77 9.00 -17.78
N LYS A 9 -10.36 10.23 -18.11
CA LYS A 9 -9.09 10.46 -18.81
C LYS A 9 -7.93 10.13 -17.87
N LEU A 10 -7.16 9.10 -18.21
CA LEU A 10 -6.02 8.64 -17.42
C LEU A 10 -4.69 9.17 -17.98
N GLN A 11 -3.82 9.60 -17.08
CA GLN A 11 -2.39 9.80 -17.34
C GLN A 11 -1.65 8.68 -16.60
N LYS A 12 -0.91 7.85 -17.34
CA LYS A 12 -0.15 6.74 -16.77
C LYS A 12 1.33 7.08 -16.79
N TYR A 13 2.02 6.71 -15.72
CA TYR A 13 3.44 6.98 -15.53
C TYR A 13 4.12 5.71 -15.07
N ASP A 14 5.36 5.51 -15.54
CA ASP A 14 6.15 4.34 -15.15
C ASP A 14 6.67 4.42 -13.71
N THR A 15 6.70 5.62 -13.12
CA THR A 15 7.23 5.85 -11.77
C THR A 15 6.32 6.75 -10.94
N TYR A 16 6.37 6.55 -9.62
CA TYR A 16 5.68 7.41 -8.66
C TYR A 16 6.19 8.85 -8.69
N ALA A 17 7.50 9.05 -8.90
CA ALA A 17 8.08 10.39 -9.00
C ALA A 17 7.42 11.20 -10.14
N ASN A 18 7.22 10.57 -11.31
CA ASN A 18 6.58 11.24 -12.44
C ASN A 18 5.09 11.51 -12.20
N ALA A 19 4.37 10.56 -11.58
CA ALA A 19 2.96 10.75 -11.23
C ALA A 19 2.77 11.86 -10.18
N LYS A 20 3.60 11.88 -9.12
CA LYS A 20 3.60 12.92 -8.08
C LYS A 20 3.94 14.29 -8.68
N ASN A 21 4.94 14.38 -9.56
CA ASN A 21 5.27 15.62 -10.27
C ASN A 21 4.11 16.14 -11.12
N ALA A 22 3.36 15.28 -11.78
CA ALA A 22 2.18 15.67 -12.55
C ALA A 22 1.08 16.27 -11.67
N LEU A 23 0.88 15.71 -10.47
CA LEU A 23 -0.02 16.30 -9.48
C LEU A 23 0.50 17.66 -8.98
N LEU A 24 1.79 17.73 -8.60
CA LEU A 24 2.43 18.93 -8.05
C LEU A 24 2.45 20.12 -9.03
N ASN A 25 2.64 19.85 -10.33
CA ASN A 25 2.64 20.88 -11.37
C ASN A 25 1.23 21.16 -11.96
N GLY A 26 0.19 20.50 -11.46
CA GLY A 26 -1.21 20.73 -11.83
C GLY A 26 -1.65 20.15 -13.17
N SER A 27 -0.79 19.38 -13.86
CA SER A 27 -1.14 18.64 -15.09
C SER A 27 -2.05 17.43 -14.80
N GLY A 28 -1.88 16.80 -13.64
CA GLY A 28 -2.81 15.86 -13.02
C GLY A 28 -3.75 16.59 -12.07
N LYS A 29 -5.04 16.22 -12.07
CA LYS A 29 -6.06 16.82 -11.18
C LYS A 29 -6.27 16.04 -9.89
N ALA A 30 -5.95 14.75 -9.91
CA ALA A 30 -5.96 13.86 -8.77
C ALA A 30 -4.96 12.73 -9.05
N TRP A 31 -4.47 12.11 -7.99
CA TRP A 31 -3.64 10.90 -8.06
C TRP A 31 -4.35 9.79 -7.29
N VAL A 32 -4.52 8.64 -7.94
CA VAL A 32 -5.17 7.46 -7.36
C VAL A 32 -4.10 6.39 -7.20
N ASN A 33 -3.92 5.93 -5.97
CA ASN A 33 -3.01 4.86 -5.61
C ASN A 33 -3.50 4.18 -4.32
N ASP A 34 -2.72 3.24 -3.77
CA ASP A 34 -2.97 2.65 -2.46
C ASP A 34 -3.17 3.73 -1.38
N ASN A 35 -4.09 3.48 -0.45
CA ASN A 35 -4.50 4.44 0.58
C ASN A 35 -3.31 4.91 1.44
N THR A 36 -2.40 4.01 1.78
CA THR A 36 -1.14 4.30 2.48
C THR A 36 -0.31 5.33 1.70
N GLU A 37 -0.05 5.10 0.43
CA GLU A 37 0.74 6.02 -0.42
C GLU A 37 0.14 7.44 -0.51
N VAL A 38 -1.18 7.55 -0.67
CA VAL A 38 -1.83 8.87 -0.76
C VAL A 38 -1.89 9.57 0.61
N LEU A 39 -1.99 8.83 1.71
CA LEU A 39 -1.90 9.37 3.07
C LEU A 39 -0.49 9.92 3.36
N ALA A 40 0.57 9.15 3.06
CA ALA A 40 1.95 9.63 3.17
C ALA A 40 2.17 10.91 2.35
N PHE A 41 1.70 10.92 1.10
CA PHE A 41 1.85 12.06 0.23
C PHE A 41 1.17 13.31 0.79
N ALA A 42 -0.10 13.22 1.22
CA ALA A 42 -0.82 14.35 1.79
C ALA A 42 -0.16 14.87 3.08
N LYS A 43 0.37 13.98 3.94
CA LYS A 43 1.08 14.36 5.16
C LYS A 43 2.36 15.15 4.86
N SER A 44 3.13 14.73 3.85
CA SER A 44 4.39 15.40 3.49
C SER A 44 4.23 16.62 2.58
N ASN A 45 3.03 16.88 2.02
CA ASN A 45 2.79 17.95 1.06
C ASN A 45 1.60 18.83 1.49
N PRO A 46 1.85 19.88 2.29
CA PRO A 46 0.80 20.80 2.73
C PRO A 46 -0.01 21.36 1.55
N GLY A 47 -1.33 21.39 1.70
CA GLY A 47 -2.26 21.84 0.65
C GLY A 47 -2.84 20.71 -0.20
N TYR A 48 -2.35 19.47 -0.04
CA TYR A 48 -2.97 18.28 -0.60
C TYR A 48 -3.75 17.53 0.48
N VAL A 49 -4.86 16.90 0.08
CA VAL A 49 -5.72 16.11 0.98
C VAL A 49 -6.08 14.78 0.32
N VAL A 50 -6.35 13.76 1.14
CA VAL A 50 -6.96 12.52 0.69
C VAL A 50 -8.47 12.77 0.56
N GLY A 51 -8.94 12.95 -0.68
CA GLY A 51 -10.36 13.24 -0.94
C GLY A 51 -11.27 12.01 -0.94
N ILE A 52 -10.69 10.82 -1.16
CA ILE A 52 -11.36 9.51 -1.10
C ILE A 52 -10.37 8.57 -0.41
N ASP A 53 -10.72 8.12 0.79
CA ASP A 53 -9.86 7.33 1.69
C ASP A 53 -10.10 5.81 1.59
N ASP A 54 -11.22 5.39 1.00
CA ASP A 54 -11.51 4.01 0.62
C ASP A 54 -12.14 3.96 -0.78
N LEU A 55 -11.56 3.16 -1.68
CA LEU A 55 -12.02 3.02 -3.06
C LEU A 55 -11.83 1.59 -3.58
N GLY A 56 -12.88 0.78 -3.48
CA GLY A 56 -12.94 -0.53 -4.12
C GLY A 56 -12.99 -1.67 -3.09
N VAL A 57 -12.35 -2.78 -3.42
CA VAL A 57 -12.21 -3.92 -2.51
C VAL A 57 -10.97 -3.73 -1.66
N LYS A 58 -11.05 -4.09 -0.37
CA LYS A 58 -9.87 -4.20 0.48
C LYS A 58 -9.08 -5.42 0.04
N ASP A 59 -7.81 -5.19 -0.28
CA ASP A 59 -6.90 -6.22 -0.74
C ASP A 59 -5.66 -6.22 0.17
N THR A 60 -4.84 -7.26 0.05
CA THR A 60 -3.64 -7.45 0.88
C THR A 60 -2.38 -7.49 0.05
N ILE A 61 -1.29 -6.99 0.61
CA ILE A 61 0.05 -7.11 0.00
C ILE A 61 0.66 -8.43 0.45
N ALA A 62 1.13 -9.23 -0.51
CA ALA A 62 1.75 -10.53 -0.23
C ALA A 62 3.01 -10.73 -1.10
N PRO A 63 4.02 -11.47 -0.61
CA PRO A 63 5.12 -11.92 -1.44
C PRO A 63 4.64 -12.81 -2.59
N ALA A 64 5.34 -12.75 -3.72
CA ALA A 64 5.05 -13.58 -4.89
C ALA A 64 6.26 -14.46 -5.25
N VAL A 65 5.97 -15.69 -5.67
CA VAL A 65 6.97 -16.63 -6.20
C VAL A 65 6.64 -17.00 -7.65
N THR A 66 7.63 -17.50 -8.37
CA THR A 66 7.42 -18.04 -9.72
C THR A 66 6.35 -19.13 -9.72
N LYS A 67 5.42 -19.08 -10.68
CA LYS A 67 4.35 -20.07 -10.82
C LYS A 67 4.91 -21.50 -10.83
N GLY A 68 4.44 -22.33 -9.89
CA GLY A 68 4.87 -23.73 -9.73
C GLY A 68 6.05 -23.94 -8.79
N ASN A 69 6.69 -22.89 -8.26
CA ASN A 69 7.75 -23.02 -7.25
C ASN A 69 7.15 -23.23 -5.85
N THR A 70 6.63 -24.43 -5.60
CA THR A 70 6.00 -24.77 -4.31
C THR A 70 6.98 -24.78 -3.15
N THR A 71 8.25 -25.17 -3.39
CA THR A 71 9.27 -25.17 -2.34
C THR A 71 9.49 -23.79 -1.73
N LEU A 72 9.64 -22.75 -2.56
CA LEU A 72 9.81 -21.39 -2.05
C LEU A 72 8.50 -20.84 -1.48
N LEU A 73 7.36 -21.17 -2.10
CA LEU A 73 6.04 -20.80 -1.58
C LEU A 73 5.85 -21.29 -0.13
N ASP A 74 6.07 -22.58 0.09
CA ASP A 74 5.86 -23.23 1.39
C ASP A 74 6.84 -22.70 2.44
N TRP A 75 8.09 -22.43 2.04
CA TRP A 75 9.08 -21.81 2.91
C TRP A 75 8.67 -20.38 3.32
N VAL A 76 8.29 -19.52 2.36
CA VAL A 76 7.84 -18.14 2.66
C VAL A 76 6.60 -18.14 3.55
N ASN A 77 5.63 -19.01 3.27
CA ASN A 77 4.42 -19.12 4.09
C ASN A 77 4.75 -19.53 5.53
N THR A 78 5.61 -20.55 5.70
CA THR A 78 6.06 -21.01 7.02
C THR A 78 6.80 -19.91 7.77
N GLU A 79 7.64 -19.15 7.07
CA GLU A 79 8.40 -18.06 7.67
C GLU A 79 7.50 -16.92 8.13
N ILE A 80 6.55 -16.48 7.29
CA ILE A 80 5.56 -15.46 7.67
C ILE A 80 4.78 -15.89 8.91
N GLU A 81 4.32 -17.15 8.95
CA GLU A 81 3.62 -17.70 10.13
C GLU A 81 4.49 -17.71 11.40
N ASN A 82 5.81 -17.95 11.27
CA ASN A 82 6.72 -17.93 12.41
C ASN A 82 6.98 -16.51 12.89
N LEU A 83 7.29 -15.57 11.99
CA LEU A 83 7.44 -14.15 12.30
C LEU A 83 6.18 -13.57 12.96
N GLY A 84 5.00 -14.03 12.53
CA GLY A 84 3.73 -13.66 13.15
C GLY A 84 3.58 -14.05 14.63
N LYS A 85 4.27 -15.10 15.08
CA LYS A 85 4.27 -15.51 16.51
C LYS A 85 5.11 -14.57 17.37
N GLU A 86 5.96 -13.76 16.75
CA GLU A 86 6.88 -12.84 17.39
C GLU A 86 6.39 -11.38 17.32
N ASN A 87 5.19 -11.12 16.76
CA ASN A 87 4.70 -9.77 16.42
C ASN A 87 5.66 -8.98 15.53
N PHE A 88 6.42 -9.68 14.69
CA PHE A 88 7.48 -9.10 13.89
C PHE A 88 6.96 -7.96 13.00
N PHE A 89 5.78 -8.10 12.39
CA PHE A 89 5.29 -7.09 11.44
C PHE A 89 4.77 -5.83 12.14
N HIS A 90 4.28 -5.92 13.38
CA HIS A 90 3.98 -4.73 14.19
C HIS A 90 5.27 -4.02 14.63
N GLU A 91 6.29 -4.77 15.04
CA GLU A 91 7.61 -4.19 15.38
C GLU A 91 8.25 -3.50 14.15
N ASP A 92 8.17 -4.13 12.97
CA ASP A 92 8.68 -3.54 11.72
C ASP A 92 7.87 -2.30 11.31
N TYR A 93 6.54 -2.32 11.47
CA TYR A 93 5.70 -1.13 11.28
C TYR A 93 6.12 0.00 12.23
N GLU A 94 6.36 -0.32 13.50
CA GLU A 94 6.78 0.68 14.48
C GLU A 94 8.09 1.34 14.05
N ALA A 95 9.07 0.53 13.64
CA ALA A 95 10.40 0.96 13.26
C ALA A 95 10.47 1.72 11.93
N THR A 96 9.58 1.42 10.97
CA THR A 96 9.73 1.90 9.58
C THR A 96 8.59 2.78 9.09
N LEU A 97 7.38 2.65 9.66
CA LEU A 97 6.17 3.23 9.11
C LEU A 97 5.45 4.20 10.05
N THR A 98 5.67 4.13 11.37
CA THR A 98 5.02 5.02 12.35
C THR A 98 5.19 6.50 12.05
N ASP A 99 6.41 6.94 11.72
CA ASP A 99 6.68 8.35 11.40
C ASP A 99 5.89 8.82 10.17
N THR A 100 5.61 7.91 9.25
CA THR A 100 4.89 8.21 8.01
C THR A 100 3.39 8.17 8.24
N TYR A 101 2.83 7.08 8.76
CA TYR A 101 1.38 6.90 8.83
C TYR A 101 0.78 7.26 10.20
N GLY A 102 1.53 7.05 11.28
CA GLY A 102 1.09 7.22 12.66
C GLY A 102 0.79 5.88 13.33
N ALA A 103 1.02 5.80 14.65
CA ALA A 103 0.89 4.56 15.41
C ALA A 103 -0.54 4.00 15.40
N GLN A 104 -1.56 4.85 15.29
CA GLN A 104 -2.96 4.45 15.29
C GLN A 104 -3.39 3.58 14.09
N TYR A 105 -2.55 3.45 13.07
CA TYR A 105 -2.85 2.64 11.88
C TYR A 105 -2.20 1.26 11.90
N ALA A 106 -1.37 0.93 12.89
CA ALA A 106 -0.65 -0.35 12.95
C ALA A 106 -1.62 -1.55 12.78
N ASP A 107 -2.62 -1.67 13.66
CA ASP A 107 -3.59 -2.78 13.63
C ASP A 107 -4.47 -2.81 12.37
N THR A 108 -4.57 -1.69 11.65
CA THR A 108 -5.36 -1.61 10.42
C THR A 108 -4.56 -1.96 9.16
N LEU A 109 -3.24 -1.86 9.22
CA LEU A 109 -2.33 -2.04 8.09
C LEU A 109 -1.52 -3.33 8.19
N VAL A 110 -1.25 -3.80 9.41
CA VAL A 110 -0.42 -4.99 9.67
C VAL A 110 -1.27 -6.26 9.68
N ILE A 111 -0.74 -7.31 9.05
CA ILE A 111 -1.28 -8.67 9.13
C ILE A 111 -0.20 -9.57 9.72
N GLU A 112 -0.42 -10.06 10.92
CA GLU A 112 0.50 -11.01 11.55
C GLU A 112 0.26 -12.43 11.04
N GLY A 113 1.34 -13.11 10.67
CA GLY A 113 1.28 -14.52 10.28
C GLY A 113 0.57 -14.80 8.95
N GLY A 114 0.31 -13.78 8.12
CA GLY A 114 -0.27 -13.95 6.79
C GLY A 114 -1.72 -14.47 6.79
N LYS A 115 -2.42 -14.39 7.93
CA LYS A 115 -3.81 -14.86 8.06
C LYS A 115 -4.78 -13.70 7.95
N THR A 116 -5.60 -13.72 6.90
CA THR A 116 -6.70 -12.79 6.69
C THR A 116 -8.01 -13.45 7.14
N ASN A 117 -8.92 -12.66 7.72
CA ASN A 117 -10.25 -13.13 8.16
C ASN A 117 -11.23 -13.27 6.99
#